data_AF-A0A0F8CR69-F1
#
_entry.id   AF-A0A0F8CR69-F1
#
_cell.length_a   1.000
_cell.length_b   1.000
_cell.length_c   1.000
_cell.angle_alpha   90.00
_cell.angle_beta   90.00
_cell.angle_gamma   90.00
#
_symmetry.space_group_name_H-M   'P 1'
#
loop_
_entity.id
_entity.type
_entity.pdbx_description
1 polymer ?
#
loop_
_entity_poly.entity_id
_entity_poly.type
_entity_poly.pdbx_seq_one_letter_code
_entity_poly.pdbx_strand_id
1 'polypeptide(L)'
;MSREFTQKDIEIFNKLAPEAGGNQISREAGHHFPFILRPISHKFAESPEDFRERLERLNAEELDYLVGLALEGKEDVQSLDEDLEELVAVVEEKVSPERAKQLKDFVGIF
;
A
#
# COMPACT_ATOMS: atom_id res chain seq x y z
N MET A 1 -6.94 18.06 -0.66
CA MET A 1 -7.18 17.60 -2.04
C MET A 1 -6.65 16.19 -2.14
N SER A 2 -7.43 15.26 -2.69
CA SER A 2 -6.95 13.90 -2.97
C SER A 2 -5.85 13.97 -4.01
N ARG A 3 -4.78 13.21 -3.82
CA ARG A 3 -3.72 13.03 -4.82
C ARG A 3 -4.32 12.43 -6.10
N GLU A 4 -3.84 12.89 -7.25
CA GLU A 4 -4.10 12.21 -8.53
C GLU A 4 -3.14 11.05 -8.70
N PHE A 5 -3.66 9.88 -9.06
CA PHE A 5 -2.85 8.70 -9.32
C PHE A 5 -2.08 8.86 -10.63
N THR A 6 -0.78 8.66 -10.56
CA THR A 6 0.09 8.50 -11.72
C THR A 6 -0.17 7.14 -12.38
N GLN A 7 0.28 6.96 -13.62
CA GLN A 7 0.19 5.67 -14.31
C GLN A 7 0.78 4.50 -13.49
N LYS A 8 1.89 4.73 -12.77
CA LYS A 8 2.50 3.73 -11.89
C LYS A 8 1.59 3.38 -10.70
N ASP A 9 0.92 4.38 -10.11
CA ASP A 9 -0.04 4.14 -9.02
C ASP A 9 -1.21 3.28 -9.49
N ILE A 10 -1.72 3.56 -10.69
CA ILE A 10 -2.82 2.80 -11.32
C ILE A 10 -2.41 1.34 -11.53
N GLU A 11 -1.20 1.11 -12.05
CA GLU A 11 -0.68 -0.24 -12.30
C GLU A 11 -0.51 -1.04 -11.00
N ILE A 12 0.06 -0.42 -9.96
CA ILE A 12 0.21 -1.03 -8.64
C ILE A 12 -1.16 -1.35 -8.04
N PHE A 13 -2.08 -0.39 -8.04
CA PHE A 13 -3.43 -0.59 -7.51
C PHE A 13 -4.14 -1.78 -8.19
N ASN A 14 -4.04 -1.89 -9.51
CA ASN A 14 -4.67 -2.98 -10.27
C ASN A 14 -4.03 -4.34 -10.02
N LYS A 15 -2.75 -4.41 -9.66
CA LYS A 15 -2.12 -5.65 -9.21
C LYS A 15 -2.63 -6.05 -7.82
N LEU A 16 -2.75 -5.09 -6.92
CA LEU A 16 -3.20 -5.32 -5.55
C LEU A 16 -4.69 -5.68 -5.48
N ALA A 17 -5.54 -5.08 -6.31
CA ALA A 17 -6.98 -5.34 -6.39
C ALA A 17 -7.48 -5.48 -7.85
N PRO A 18 -7.16 -6.58 -8.55
CA PRO A 18 -7.63 -6.83 -9.91
C PRO A 18 -9.16 -6.84 -10.03
N GLU A 19 -9.87 -7.22 -8.96
CA GLU A 19 -11.33 -7.21 -8.86
C GLU A 19 -11.94 -5.80 -8.94
N ALA A 20 -11.15 -4.75 -8.70
CA ALA A 20 -11.57 -3.37 -8.89
C ALA A 20 -11.75 -3.01 -10.38
N GLY A 21 -11.19 -3.81 -11.31
CA GLY A 21 -11.35 -3.63 -12.75
C GLY A 21 -10.85 -2.28 -13.26
N GLY A 22 -9.80 -1.72 -12.65
CA GLY A 22 -9.29 -0.38 -13.00
C GLY A 22 -10.02 0.77 -12.33
N ASN A 23 -11.06 0.52 -11.54
CA ASN A 23 -11.83 1.58 -10.89
C ASN A 23 -11.19 2.00 -9.55
N GLN A 24 -10.72 3.23 -9.49
CA GLN A 24 -10.10 3.84 -8.31
C GLN A 24 -11.03 4.78 -7.57
N ILE A 25 -12.32 4.74 -7.89
CA ILE A 25 -13.34 5.57 -7.24
C ILE A 25 -13.91 4.78 -6.07
N SER A 26 -13.91 5.41 -4.89
CA SER A 26 -14.66 4.90 -3.75
C SER A 26 -16.15 4.93 -4.07
N ARG A 27 -16.81 3.77 -4.13
CA ARG A 27 -18.26 3.69 -4.37
C ARG A 27 -19.08 4.48 -3.35
N GLU A 28 -18.62 4.54 -2.11
CA GLU A 28 -19.29 5.27 -1.02
C GLU A 28 -19.07 6.79 -1.10
N ALA A 29 -17.86 7.22 -1.48
CA ALA A 29 -17.47 8.63 -1.38
C ALA A 29 -17.58 9.39 -2.71
N GLY A 30 -17.74 8.68 -3.84
CA GLY A 30 -17.90 9.28 -5.16
C GLY A 30 -16.66 10.00 -5.71
N HIS A 31 -15.49 9.82 -5.07
CA HIS A 31 -14.22 10.41 -5.49
C HIS A 31 -13.11 9.35 -5.55
N HIS A 32 -12.00 9.71 -6.21
CA HIS A 32 -10.80 8.87 -6.28
C HIS A 32 -10.24 8.57 -4.89
N PHE A 33 -9.69 7.38 -4.70
CA PHE A 33 -8.94 7.06 -3.50
C PHE A 33 -7.73 8.01 -3.37
N PRO A 34 -7.50 8.59 -2.17
CA PRO A 34 -6.35 9.47 -1.96
C PRO A 34 -5.03 8.72 -1.79
N PHE A 35 -5.09 7.40 -1.54
CA PHE A 35 -4.00 6.51 -1.14
C PHE A 35 -4.20 5.14 -1.79
N ILE A 36 -3.11 4.40 -2.04
CA ILE A 36 -3.17 3.05 -2.63
C ILE A 36 -3.41 2.02 -1.53
N LEU A 37 -2.63 2.01 -0.47
CA LEU A 37 -2.60 0.91 0.50
C LEU A 37 -3.82 0.92 1.41
N ARG A 38 -4.31 2.09 1.81
CA ARG A 38 -5.49 2.18 2.67
C ARG A 38 -6.73 1.50 2.11
N PRO A 39 -7.20 1.76 0.86
CA PRO A 39 -8.32 1.02 0.32
C PRO A 39 -7.99 -0.47 0.13
N ILE A 40 -6.75 -0.84 -0.21
CA ILE A 40 -6.35 -2.24 -0.33
C ILE A 40 -6.52 -2.97 1.01
N SER A 41 -6.03 -2.41 2.10
CA SER A 41 -6.21 -2.93 3.46
C SER A 41 -7.68 -2.89 3.92
N HIS A 42 -8.35 -1.74 3.85
CA HIS A 42 -9.67 -1.55 4.49
C HIS A 42 -10.87 -2.06 3.68
N LYS A 43 -10.72 -2.29 2.37
CA LYS A 43 -11.85 -2.60 1.49
C LYS A 43 -11.68 -3.86 0.66
N PHE A 44 -10.45 -4.23 0.33
CA PHE A 44 -10.19 -5.37 -0.54
C PHE A 44 -9.62 -6.55 0.22
N ALA A 45 -8.70 -6.31 1.16
CA ALA A 45 -8.18 -7.36 2.02
C ALA A 45 -9.25 -7.86 2.99
N GLU A 46 -9.37 -9.18 3.11
CA GLU A 46 -10.27 -9.81 4.08
C GLU A 46 -9.58 -10.15 5.42
N SER A 47 -8.25 -10.19 5.43
CA SER A 47 -7.40 -10.40 6.61
C SER A 47 -5.97 -9.88 6.36
N PRO A 48 -5.11 -9.78 7.40
CA PRO A 48 -3.70 -9.47 7.23
C PRO A 48 -2.98 -10.43 6.27
N GLU A 49 -3.33 -11.71 6.29
CA GLU A 49 -2.77 -12.70 5.37
C GLU A 49 -3.18 -12.41 3.91
N ASP A 50 -4.44 -12.06 3.64
CA ASP A 50 -4.87 -11.65 2.29
C ASP A 50 -4.18 -10.34 1.87
N PHE A 51 -4.00 -9.40 2.79
CA PHE A 51 -3.23 -8.18 2.52
C PHE A 51 -1.78 -8.51 2.12
N ARG A 52 -1.12 -9.41 2.84
CA ARG A 52 0.21 -9.92 2.50
C ARG A 52 0.23 -10.56 1.11
N GLU A 53 -0.70 -11.46 0.82
CA GLU A 53 -0.81 -12.13 -0.48
C GLU A 53 -1.00 -11.13 -1.64
N ARG A 54 -1.70 -10.01 -1.39
CA ARG A 54 -1.84 -8.92 -2.35
C ARG A 54 -0.51 -8.21 -2.56
N LEU A 55 0.21 -7.84 -1.50
CA LEU A 55 1.54 -7.23 -1.60
C LEU A 55 2.54 -8.12 -2.34
N GLU A 56 2.42 -9.44 -2.20
CA GLU A 56 3.27 -10.40 -2.90
C GLU A 56 3.17 -10.33 -4.43
N ARG A 57 2.09 -9.77 -4.97
CA ARG A 57 1.90 -9.54 -6.42
C ARG A 57 2.81 -8.44 -6.97
N LEU A 58 3.39 -7.62 -6.09
CA LEU A 58 4.31 -6.56 -6.45
C LEU A 58 5.75 -7.06 -6.50
N ASN A 59 6.54 -6.50 -7.43
CA ASN A 59 7.98 -6.71 -7.42
C ASN A 59 8.67 -5.76 -6.41
N ALA A 60 9.99 -5.94 -6.24
CA ALA A 60 10.77 -5.14 -5.29
C ALA A 60 10.74 -3.63 -5.59
N GLU A 61 10.79 -3.22 -6.87
CA GLU A 61 10.76 -1.80 -7.27
C GLU A 61 9.39 -1.13 -7.05
N GLU A 62 8.33 -1.91 -7.11
CA GLU A 62 6.96 -1.47 -6.85
C GLU A 62 6.70 -1.33 -5.35
N LEU A 63 7.18 -2.28 -4.55
CA LEU A 63 7.16 -2.18 -3.09
C LEU A 63 8.01 -1.02 -2.59
N ASP A 64 9.23 -0.87 -3.11
CA ASP A 64 10.12 0.25 -2.72
C ASP A 64 9.50 1.62 -3.07
N TYR A 65 8.78 1.67 -4.19
CA TYR A 65 8.02 2.85 -4.58
C TYR A 65 6.91 3.18 -3.58
N LEU A 66 6.14 2.20 -3.10
CA LEU A 66 5.13 2.41 -2.06
C LEU A 66 5.76 2.93 -0.76
N VAL A 67 6.90 2.38 -0.34
CA VAL A 67 7.64 2.89 0.82
C VAL A 67 8.09 4.34 0.59
N GLY A 68 8.56 4.66 -0.62
CA GLY A 68 8.91 6.04 -1.00
C GLY A 68 7.74 6.99 -0.85
N LEU A 69 6.55 6.61 -1.33
CA LEU A 69 5.33 7.40 -1.17
C LEU A 69 4.97 7.59 0.30
N ALA A 70 5.11 6.56 1.14
CA ALA A 70 4.84 6.65 2.57
C ALA A 70 5.76 7.68 3.24
N LEU A 71 7.07 7.61 2.98
CA LEU A 71 8.05 8.55 3.54
C LEU A 71 7.85 9.99 3.05
N GLU A 72 7.26 10.19 1.87
CA GLU A 72 6.87 11.50 1.34
C GLU A 72 5.50 11.99 1.87
N GLY A 73 4.80 11.21 2.70
CA GLY A 73 3.45 11.51 3.19
C GLY A 73 2.37 11.43 2.11
N LYS A 74 2.65 10.71 1.01
CA LYS A 74 1.75 10.52 -0.14
C LYS A 74 1.05 9.15 -0.14
N GLU A 75 1.32 8.33 0.86
CA GLU A 75 0.68 7.04 1.13
C GLU A 75 0.34 6.96 2.63
N ASP A 76 -0.82 6.39 2.97
CA ASP A 76 -1.29 6.28 4.35
C ASP A 76 -1.01 4.86 4.88
N VAL A 77 0.17 4.70 5.48
CA VAL A 77 0.59 3.44 6.12
C VAL A 77 0.25 3.39 7.60
N GLN A 78 -0.02 4.55 8.23
CA GLN A 78 -0.32 4.62 9.67
C GLN A 78 -1.73 4.14 9.98
N SER A 79 -2.63 4.15 9.00
CA SER A 79 -3.99 3.63 9.16
C SER A 79 -4.13 2.13 8.89
N LEU A 80 -3.02 1.39 8.68
CA LEU A 80 -3.08 -0.01 8.27
C LEU A 80 -3.32 -0.99 9.44
N ASP A 81 -3.30 -0.52 10.69
CA ASP A 81 -3.55 -1.36 11.87
C ASP A 81 -2.71 -2.66 11.85
N GLU A 82 -3.34 -3.83 11.93
CA GLU A 82 -2.68 -5.15 11.90
C GLU A 82 -1.95 -5.43 10.57
N ASP A 83 -2.39 -4.82 9.46
CA ASP A 83 -1.79 -5.00 8.13
C ASP A 83 -0.42 -4.29 8.00
N LEU A 84 -0.09 -3.37 8.91
CA LEU A 84 1.20 -2.67 8.91
C LEU A 84 2.36 -3.64 9.13
N GLU A 85 2.18 -4.65 9.99
CA GLU A 85 3.22 -5.65 10.27
C GLU A 85 3.53 -6.49 9.02
N GLU A 86 2.50 -6.85 8.26
CA GLU A 86 2.65 -7.58 7.00
C GLU A 86 3.31 -6.73 5.91
N LEU A 87 2.96 -5.44 5.80
CA LEU A 87 3.66 -4.52 4.90
C LEU A 87 5.16 -4.47 5.20
N VAL A 88 5.50 -4.32 6.48
CA VAL A 88 6.88 -4.22 6.94
C VAL A 88 7.64 -5.52 6.68
N ALA A 89 7.04 -6.68 6.95
CA ALA A 89 7.63 -7.99 6.69
C ALA A 89 7.92 -8.20 5.20
N VAL A 90 6.96 -7.92 4.33
CA VAL A 90 7.13 -8.07 2.87
C VAL A 90 8.21 -7.11 2.32
N VAL A 91 8.29 -5.88 2.85
CA VAL A 91 9.35 -4.92 2.49
C VAL A 91 10.72 -5.43 2.95
N GLU A 92 10.81 -5.99 4.16
CA GLU A 92 12.05 -6.57 4.70
C GLU A 92 12.55 -7.73 3.84
N GLU A 93 11.64 -8.61 3.41
CA GLU A 93 11.93 -9.80 2.61
C GLU A 93 12.27 -9.48 1.14
N LYS A 94 11.52 -8.56 0.50
CA LYS A 94 11.62 -8.34 -0.96
C LYS A 94 12.42 -7.10 -1.36
N VAL A 95 12.51 -6.10 -0.48
CA VAL A 95 13.22 -4.84 -0.77
C VAL A 95 14.55 -4.81 -0.03
N SER A 96 14.52 -4.70 1.30
CA SER A 96 15.68 -4.82 2.20
C SER A 96 15.31 -4.59 3.67
N PRO A 97 16.10 -5.13 4.62
CA PRO A 97 15.99 -4.79 6.03
C PRO A 97 16.14 -3.29 6.33
N GLU A 98 17.04 -2.60 5.62
CA GLU A 98 17.25 -1.16 5.77
C GLU A 98 15.98 -0.38 5.41
N ARG A 99 15.29 -0.80 4.35
CA ARG A 99 14.07 -0.13 3.90
C ARG A 99 12.90 -0.38 4.84
N ALA A 100 12.76 -1.60 5.34
CA ALA A 100 11.78 -1.93 6.37
C ALA A 100 12.02 -1.12 7.65
N LYS A 101 13.29 -0.96 8.04
CA LYS A 101 13.66 -0.11 9.17
C LYS A 101 13.26 1.35 8.96
N GLN A 102 13.51 1.92 7.78
CA GLN A 102 13.07 3.29 7.47
C GLN A 102 11.55 3.45 7.60
N LEU A 103 10.79 2.45 7.16
CA LEU A 103 9.35 2.44 7.31
C LEU A 103 8.93 2.36 8.79
N LYS A 104 9.52 1.45 9.57
CA LYS A 104 9.33 1.32 11.04
C LYS A 104 9.62 2.64 11.77
N ASP A 105 10.75 3.27 11.46
CA ASP A 105 11.17 4.56 12.02
C ASP A 105 10.16 5.67 11.68
N PHE A 106 9.61 5.68 10.45
CA PHE A 106 8.60 6.66 10.01
C PHE A 106 7.28 6.51 10.76
N VAL A 107 6.82 5.27 11.00
CA VAL A 107 5.56 5.01 11.73
C VAL A 107 5.72 5.05 13.26
N GLY A 108 6.97 5.09 13.77
CA GLY A 108 7.26 5.21 15.19
C GLY A 108 7.17 3.89 15.97
N ILE A 109 7.40 2.76 15.31
CA ILE A 109 7.39 1.41 15.91
C ILE A 109 8.85 0.95 16.03
N PHE A 110 9.35 0.77 17.26
CA PHE A 110 10.75 0.47 17.59
C PHE A 110 10.93 -0.96 18.13
#